data_AF-A0A439LZF5-F1
#
_entry.id   AF-A0A439LZF5-F1
#
_cell.length_a   1.000
_cell.length_b   1.000
_cell.length_c   1.000
_cell.angle_alpha   90.00
_cell.angle_beta   90.00
_cell.angle_gamma   90.00
#
_symmetry.space_group_name_H-M   'P 1'
#
loop_
_entity.id
_entity.type
_entity.pdbx_description
1 polymer ?
#
loop_
_entity_poly.entity_id
_entity_poly.type
_entity_poly.pdbx_seq_one_letter_code
_entity_poly.pdbx_strand_id
1 'polypeptide(L)'
;YVKLPWPQLYEYPASVASIAHEREYEGEPAVLLSCIKCPERYSITELEGSIHAARSRPILEVPEFRRALRMAGAPAPVRWLLMWLGLNIARQRANYFGTFQLSVYSGLGAESLNPLTPLTTLLNYGPIGEDGSVNVRIHYDHRVMDGANVARALERFEKILNGTVADEVLLLTQSVAAPARQRNAT
;
A
#
# COMPACT_ATOMS: atom_id res chain seq x y z
N TYR A 1 -1.36 4.75 17.46
CA TYR A 1 -2.04 5.62 18.43
C TYR A 1 -3.47 5.92 17.96
N VAL A 2 -4.47 5.61 18.78
CA VAL A 2 -5.90 5.90 18.54
C VAL A 2 -6.50 6.56 19.79
N LYS A 3 -7.56 7.36 19.64
CA LYS A 3 -8.14 8.14 20.75
C LYS A 3 -9.34 7.48 21.44
N LEU A 4 -9.96 6.47 20.83
CA LEU A 4 -11.16 5.81 21.37
C LEU A 4 -10.90 4.34 21.74
N PRO A 5 -11.56 3.82 22.79
CA PRO A 5 -12.39 4.53 23.78
C PRO A 5 -11.60 5.48 24.70
N TRP A 6 -10.28 5.30 24.80
CA TRP A 6 -9.34 6.24 25.40
C TRP A 6 -8.04 6.24 24.58
N PRO A 7 -7.18 7.27 24.73
CA PRO A 7 -5.87 7.32 24.08
C PRO A 7 -5.02 6.08 24.36
N GLN A 8 -4.64 5.35 23.31
CA GLN A 8 -3.82 4.14 23.44
C GLN A 8 -2.99 3.86 22.19
N LEU A 9 -1.90 3.10 22.39
CA LEU A 9 -1.23 2.38 21.31
C LEU A 9 -2.00 1.07 21.09
N TYR A 10 -2.38 0.82 19.85
CA TYR A 10 -3.13 -0.36 19.46
C TYR A 10 -2.28 -1.14 18.45
N GLU A 11 -2.01 -2.39 18.76
CA GLU A 11 -1.33 -3.33 17.87
C GLU A 11 -2.37 -4.07 17.03
N TYR A 12 -2.15 -4.11 15.72
CA TYR A 12 -3.07 -4.77 14.79
C TYR A 12 -2.70 -6.25 14.65
N PRO A 13 -3.68 -7.17 14.67
CA PRO A 13 -3.41 -8.61 14.57
C PRO A 13 -2.93 -9.05 13.18
N ALA A 14 -3.09 -8.19 12.18
CA ALA A 14 -2.67 -8.43 10.82
C ALA A 14 -2.31 -7.11 10.13
N SER A 15 -1.40 -7.20 9.15
CA SER A 15 -1.03 -6.08 8.31
C SER A 15 -2.14 -5.79 7.29
N VAL A 16 -2.40 -4.53 7.00
CA VAL A 16 -3.29 -4.11 5.91
C VAL A 16 -2.56 -3.03 5.13
N ALA A 17 -2.09 -3.38 3.93
CA ALA A 17 -1.40 -2.46 3.04
C ALA A 17 -2.42 -1.53 2.38
N SER A 18 -2.30 -0.23 2.61
CA SER A 18 -3.07 0.77 1.88
C SER A 18 -2.23 1.36 0.76
N ILE A 19 -2.66 1.16 -0.49
CA ILE A 19 -1.93 1.59 -1.68
C ILE A 19 -2.65 2.78 -2.29
N ALA A 20 -1.91 3.86 -2.55
CA ALA A 20 -2.43 5.04 -3.23
C ALA A 20 -2.39 4.87 -4.75
N HIS A 21 -3.51 5.17 -5.41
CA HIS A 21 -3.66 5.14 -6.86
C HIS A 21 -4.12 6.50 -7.34
N GLU A 22 -3.38 7.09 -8.27
CA GLU A 22 -3.86 8.24 -9.03
C GLU A 22 -4.81 7.77 -10.13
N ARG A 23 -5.96 8.43 -10.24
CA ARG A 23 -7.02 8.11 -11.18
C ARG A 23 -7.73 9.36 -11.65
N GLU A 24 -8.34 9.28 -12.82
CA GLU A 24 -9.20 10.35 -13.32
C GLU A 24 -10.67 10.03 -13.01
N TYR A 25 -11.35 10.92 -12.31
CA TYR A 25 -12.78 10.82 -12.02
C TYR A 25 -13.47 12.12 -12.43
N GLU A 26 -14.46 12.02 -13.32
CA GLU A 26 -15.20 13.17 -13.87
C GLU A 26 -14.28 14.25 -14.53
N GLY A 27 -13.18 13.80 -15.15
CA GLY A 27 -12.22 14.68 -15.81
C GLY A 27 -11.16 15.30 -14.88
N GLU A 28 -11.19 14.98 -13.59
CA GLU A 28 -10.28 15.52 -12.58
C GLU A 28 -9.38 14.42 -12.00
N PRO A 29 -8.09 14.70 -11.73
CA PRO A 29 -7.21 13.77 -11.05
C PRO A 29 -7.62 13.61 -9.58
N ALA A 30 -7.73 12.36 -9.14
CA ALA A 30 -8.13 11.95 -7.81
C ALA A 30 -7.21 10.84 -7.29
N VAL A 31 -6.76 10.98 -6.04
CA VAL A 31 -5.99 9.94 -5.36
C VAL A 31 -6.93 9.08 -4.52
N LEU A 32 -7.00 7.79 -4.85
CA LEU A 32 -7.87 6.82 -4.22
C LEU A 32 -7.06 5.69 -3.59
N LEU A 33 -7.52 5.20 -2.44
CA LEU A 33 -6.82 4.18 -1.66
C LEU A 33 -7.47 2.81 -1.84
N SER A 34 -6.67 1.80 -2.16
CA SER A 34 -7.08 0.38 -2.10
C SER A 34 -6.39 -0.29 -0.93
N CYS A 35 -7.08 -1.22 -0.25
CA CYS A 35 -6.49 -1.96 0.87
C CYS A 35 -6.30 -3.45 0.52
N ILE A 36 -5.10 -3.99 0.78
CA ILE A 36 -4.81 -5.42 0.72
C ILE A 36 -4.64 -5.91 2.16
N LYS A 37 -5.53 -6.78 2.63
CA LYS A 37 -5.48 -7.34 3.98
C LYS A 37 -4.55 -8.54 4.01
N CYS A 38 -3.71 -8.67 5.02
CA CYS A 38 -2.73 -9.74 5.17
C CYS A 38 -1.88 -9.94 3.90
N PRO A 39 -1.23 -8.89 3.36
CA PRO A 39 -0.44 -8.96 2.12
C PRO A 39 0.61 -10.07 2.16
N GLU A 40 1.13 -10.42 3.34
CA GLU A 40 2.09 -11.50 3.58
C GLU A 40 1.58 -12.91 3.25
N ARG A 41 0.28 -13.08 2.96
CA ARG A 41 -0.34 -14.38 2.61
C ARG A 41 -0.49 -14.61 1.11
N TYR A 42 -0.17 -13.62 0.29
CA TYR A 42 -0.33 -13.66 -1.16
C TYR A 42 1.01 -13.81 -1.86
N SER A 43 1.03 -14.47 -3.00
CA SER A 43 2.21 -14.49 -3.88
C SER A 43 2.44 -13.12 -4.52
N ILE A 44 3.64 -12.91 -5.08
CA ILE A 44 3.94 -11.68 -5.85
C ILE A 44 2.93 -11.48 -6.98
N THR A 45 2.53 -12.55 -7.67
CA THR A 45 1.56 -12.50 -8.79
C THR A 45 0.14 -12.15 -8.34
N GLU A 46 -0.30 -12.64 -7.18
CA GLU A 46 -1.61 -12.28 -6.62
C GLU A 46 -1.64 -10.81 -6.14
N LEU A 47 -0.54 -10.34 -5.56
CA LEU A 47 -0.37 -8.94 -5.17
C LEU A 47 -0.38 -8.02 -6.40
N GLU A 48 0.39 -8.37 -7.44
CA GLU A 48 0.40 -7.65 -8.72
C GLU A 48 -1.00 -7.61 -9.34
N GLY A 49 -1.68 -8.76 -9.41
CA GLY A 49 -3.04 -8.84 -9.94
C GLY A 49 -4.02 -7.95 -9.17
N SER A 50 -3.89 -7.87 -7.85
CA SER A 50 -4.73 -7.01 -7.00
C SER A 50 -4.47 -5.52 -7.24
N ILE A 51 -3.19 -5.13 -7.33
CA ILE A 51 -2.77 -3.75 -7.62
C ILE A 51 -3.21 -3.35 -9.04
N HIS A 52 -3.02 -4.23 -10.00
CA HIS A 52 -3.39 -4.00 -11.40
C HIS A 52 -4.91 -3.88 -11.54
N ALA A 53 -5.69 -4.78 -10.93
CA ALA A 53 -7.14 -4.70 -10.93
C ALA A 53 -7.64 -3.41 -10.28
N ALA A 54 -6.99 -2.96 -9.20
CA ALA A 54 -7.30 -1.67 -8.61
C ALA A 54 -7.06 -0.56 -9.64
N ARG A 55 -5.93 -0.52 -10.34
CA ARG A 55 -5.55 0.51 -11.34
C ARG A 55 -6.39 0.51 -12.63
N SER A 56 -6.81 -0.65 -13.13
CA SER A 56 -7.43 -0.78 -14.47
C SER A 56 -8.95 -0.80 -14.47
N ARG A 57 -9.59 -1.29 -13.40
CA ARG A 57 -11.06 -1.36 -13.34
C ARG A 57 -11.71 0.02 -13.32
N PRO A 58 -12.96 0.17 -13.79
CA PRO A 58 -13.71 1.40 -13.57
C PRO A 58 -13.76 1.78 -12.08
N ILE A 59 -13.61 3.07 -11.78
CA ILE A 59 -13.50 3.56 -10.39
C ILE A 59 -14.68 3.11 -9.53
N LEU A 60 -15.89 3.16 -10.09
CA LEU A 60 -17.11 2.79 -9.38
C LEU A 60 -17.26 1.28 -9.18
N GLU A 61 -16.50 0.43 -9.86
CA GLU A 61 -16.52 -1.02 -9.64
C GLU A 61 -15.66 -1.45 -8.44
N VAL A 62 -14.67 -0.64 -8.07
CA VAL A 62 -13.83 -0.88 -6.88
C VAL A 62 -14.58 -0.40 -5.62
N PRO A 63 -14.96 -1.31 -4.70
CA PRO A 63 -15.79 -0.96 -3.54
C PRO A 63 -15.20 0.13 -2.65
N GLU A 64 -13.88 0.11 -2.46
CA GLU A 64 -13.11 1.07 -1.66
C GLU A 64 -13.22 2.49 -2.26
N PHE A 65 -13.10 2.59 -3.58
CA PHE A 65 -13.15 3.87 -4.28
C PHE A 65 -14.56 4.44 -4.30
N ARG A 66 -15.57 3.61 -4.60
CA ARG A 66 -16.99 4.00 -4.50
C ARG A 66 -17.34 4.51 -3.11
N ARG A 67 -16.76 3.91 -2.07
CA ARG A 67 -16.95 4.31 -0.68
C ARG A 67 -16.26 5.64 -0.38
N ALA A 68 -15.04 5.84 -0.87
CA ALA A 68 -14.31 7.09 -0.73
C ALA A 68 -15.05 8.26 -1.40
N LEU A 69 -15.57 8.07 -2.62
CA LEU A 69 -16.34 9.09 -3.34
C LEU A 69 -17.66 9.42 -2.66
N ARG A 70 -18.40 8.41 -2.17
CA ARG A 70 -19.62 8.63 -1.35
C ARG A 70 -19.32 9.44 -0.09
N MET A 71 -18.20 9.18 0.54
CA MET A 71 -17.75 9.93 1.71
C MET A 71 -17.34 11.37 1.35
N ALA A 72 -16.71 11.57 0.19
CA ALA A 72 -16.33 12.88 -0.32
C ALA A 72 -17.55 13.76 -0.62
N GLY A 73 -18.62 13.17 -1.17
CA GLY A 73 -19.90 13.85 -1.45
C GLY A 73 -20.78 14.11 -0.23
N ALA A 74 -20.43 13.63 0.97
CA ALA A 74 -21.22 13.86 2.18
C ALA A 74 -21.09 15.31 2.68
N PRO A 75 -22.14 15.89 3.32
CA PRO A 75 -22.06 17.23 3.91
C PRO A 75 -20.88 17.35 4.87
N ALA A 76 -20.25 18.53 4.90
CA ALA A 76 -19.05 18.80 5.70
C ALA A 76 -19.08 18.27 7.14
N PRO A 77 -20.14 18.49 7.97
CA PRO A 77 -20.16 17.97 9.34
C PRO A 77 -20.20 16.44 9.40
N VAL A 78 -20.91 15.79 8.48
CA VAL A 78 -20.99 14.33 8.40
C VAL A 78 -19.64 13.76 7.97
N ARG A 79 -19.03 14.33 6.94
CA ARG A 79 -17.72 13.92 6.45
C ARG A 79 -16.64 14.06 7.54
N TRP A 80 -16.65 15.16 8.28
CA TRP A 80 -15.75 15.37 9.42
C TRP A 80 -15.92 14.29 10.49
N LEU A 81 -17.17 14.01 10.90
CA LEU A 81 -17.45 12.98 11.91
C LEU A 81 -17.00 11.59 11.44
N LEU A 82 -17.30 11.22 10.19
CA LEU A 82 -16.89 9.93 9.61
C LEU A 82 -15.37 9.79 9.53
N MET A 83 -14.65 10.84 9.10
CA MET A 83 -13.17 10.86 9.12
C MET A 83 -12.64 10.68 10.54
N TRP A 84 -13.19 11.44 11.48
CA TRP A 84 -12.75 11.40 12.87
C TRP A 84 -12.98 10.02 13.49
N LEU A 85 -14.15 9.41 13.30
CA LEU A 85 -14.43 8.05 13.79
C LEU A 85 -13.54 7.01 13.11
N GLY A 86 -13.36 7.11 11.79
CA GLY A 86 -12.52 6.21 11.01
C GLY A 86 -11.07 6.21 11.48
N LEU A 87 -10.52 7.37 11.85
CA LEU A 87 -9.13 7.50 12.31
C LEU A 87 -8.94 7.19 13.80
N ASN A 88 -9.98 7.34 14.62
CA ASN A 88 -9.86 7.22 16.08
C ASN A 88 -10.38 5.90 16.65
N ILE A 89 -11.08 5.07 15.87
CA ILE A 89 -11.45 3.70 16.24
C ILE A 89 -10.47 2.74 15.56
N ALA A 90 -9.68 1.98 16.33
CA ALA A 90 -8.64 1.08 15.81
C ALA A 90 -9.14 0.17 14.68
N ARG A 91 -10.22 -0.58 14.93
CA ARG A 91 -10.81 -1.48 13.92
C ARG A 91 -11.17 -0.75 12.62
N GLN A 92 -11.74 0.46 12.72
CA GLN A 92 -12.14 1.22 11.56
C GLN A 92 -10.93 1.79 10.82
N ARG A 93 -9.90 2.22 11.54
CA ARG A 93 -8.67 2.71 10.94
C ARG A 93 -8.05 1.68 10.01
N ALA A 94 -7.87 0.45 10.48
CA ALA A 94 -7.37 -0.64 9.64
C ALA A 94 -8.31 -0.98 8.46
N ASN A 95 -9.63 -0.94 8.66
CA ASN A 95 -10.61 -1.28 7.60
C ASN A 95 -10.74 -0.23 6.49
N TYR A 96 -10.53 1.04 6.81
CA TYR A 96 -10.72 2.15 5.86
C TYR A 96 -9.40 2.72 5.32
N PHE A 97 -8.35 2.71 6.14
CA PHE A 97 -7.08 3.36 5.82
C PHE A 97 -5.89 2.39 5.83
N GLY A 98 -6.04 1.17 6.35
CA GLY A 98 -4.94 0.22 6.51
C GLY A 98 -4.10 0.44 7.78
N THR A 99 -3.04 -0.37 7.92
CA THR A 99 -2.09 -0.29 9.03
C THR A 99 -0.81 0.43 8.65
N PHE A 100 -0.39 0.30 7.39
CA PHE A 100 0.66 1.09 6.78
C PHE A 100 0.24 1.50 5.37
N GLN A 101 0.82 2.60 4.89
CA GLN A 101 0.55 3.08 3.54
C GLN A 101 1.76 2.82 2.65
N LEU A 102 1.51 2.47 1.39
CA LEU A 102 2.47 2.46 0.31
C LEU A 102 2.03 3.54 -0.68
N SER A 103 2.86 4.56 -0.86
CA SER A 103 2.64 5.60 -1.86
C SER A 103 3.88 5.65 -2.75
N VAL A 104 3.66 5.66 -4.05
CA VAL A 104 4.75 5.56 -5.02
C VAL A 104 4.57 6.66 -6.04
N TYR A 105 5.56 7.56 -6.07
CA TYR A 105 5.61 8.69 -6.99
C TYR A 105 6.61 8.46 -8.13
N SER A 106 7.41 7.39 -8.03
CA SER A 106 8.49 7.09 -8.99
C SER A 106 7.98 6.82 -10.41
N GLY A 107 6.75 6.35 -10.57
CA GLY A 107 6.10 6.21 -11.88
C GLY A 107 5.85 7.54 -12.61
N LEU A 108 5.90 8.67 -11.89
CA LEU A 108 5.80 10.03 -12.44
C LEU A 108 7.17 10.72 -12.53
N GLY A 109 8.27 9.99 -12.30
CA GLY A 109 9.63 10.55 -12.28
C GLY A 109 9.93 11.46 -11.09
N ALA A 110 9.07 11.47 -10.06
CA ALA A 110 9.19 12.34 -8.90
C ALA A 110 9.33 11.54 -7.59
N GLU A 111 10.04 12.10 -6.63
CA GLU A 111 10.06 11.62 -5.25
C GLU A 111 9.28 12.59 -4.36
N SER A 112 8.29 12.11 -3.61
CA SER A 112 7.68 12.92 -2.56
C SER A 112 8.47 12.73 -1.27
N LEU A 113 9.13 13.80 -0.83
CA LEU A 113 9.99 13.79 0.35
C LEU A 113 9.20 13.74 1.67
N ASN A 114 7.95 14.23 1.69
CA ASN A 114 7.10 14.28 2.89
C ASN A 114 5.61 14.09 2.55
N PRO A 115 5.17 12.88 2.19
CA PRO A 115 3.76 12.65 1.98
C PRO A 115 3.04 12.59 3.33
N LEU A 116 2.00 13.40 3.49
CA LEU A 116 1.20 13.41 4.69
C LEU A 116 0.29 12.17 4.70
N THR A 117 0.50 11.30 5.68
CA THR A 117 -0.37 10.15 5.93
C THR A 117 -1.06 10.29 7.29
N PRO A 118 -2.34 9.91 7.41
CA PRO A 118 -2.95 9.76 8.73
C PRO A 118 -2.50 8.45 9.42
N LEU A 119 -1.71 7.58 8.77
CA LEU A 119 -1.19 6.34 9.33
C LEU A 119 0.10 6.54 10.11
N THR A 120 0.48 5.55 10.91
CA THR A 120 1.71 5.59 11.71
C THR A 120 2.96 5.33 10.90
N THR A 121 2.82 4.70 9.73
CA THR A 121 3.91 4.28 8.86
C THR A 121 3.50 4.46 7.41
N LEU A 122 4.37 5.10 6.63
CA LEU A 122 4.24 5.22 5.19
C LEU A 122 5.57 4.83 4.54
N LEU A 123 5.51 3.93 3.57
CA LEU A 123 6.62 3.49 2.75
C LEU A 123 6.54 4.19 1.39
N ASN A 124 7.66 4.77 0.95
CA ASN A 124 7.83 5.29 -0.41
C ASN A 124 9.17 4.83 -0.97
N TYR A 125 9.27 4.75 -2.29
CA TYR A 125 10.53 4.50 -2.97
C TYR A 125 10.70 5.39 -4.21
N GLY A 126 11.94 5.70 -4.52
CA GLY A 126 12.36 6.49 -5.67
C GLY A 126 12.40 5.72 -6.98
N PRO A 127 12.76 6.38 -8.09
CA PRO A 127 13.05 5.68 -9.34
C PRO A 127 14.23 4.71 -9.16
N ILE A 128 14.28 3.68 -10.02
CA ILE A 128 15.41 2.76 -10.10
C ILE A 128 16.55 3.49 -10.80
N GLY A 129 17.70 3.57 -10.14
CA GLY A 129 18.93 4.15 -10.69
C GLY A 129 19.53 3.30 -11.80
N GLU A 130 20.46 3.88 -12.57
CA GLU A 130 21.17 3.17 -13.64
C GLU A 130 22.01 1.99 -13.11
N ASP A 131 22.43 2.07 -11.85
CA ASP A 131 23.15 1.02 -11.12
C ASP A 131 22.21 -0.03 -10.50
N GLY A 132 20.90 0.09 -10.71
CA GLY A 132 19.88 -0.78 -10.12
C GLY A 132 19.51 -0.44 -8.68
N SER A 133 20.07 0.62 -8.09
CA SER A 133 19.76 1.04 -6.72
C SER A 133 18.39 1.74 -6.63
N VAL A 134 17.73 1.63 -5.47
CA VAL A 134 16.46 2.31 -5.19
C VAL A 134 16.50 2.92 -3.80
N ASN A 135 16.25 4.23 -3.73
CA ASN A 135 16.09 4.91 -2.44
C ASN A 135 14.73 4.57 -1.83
N VAL A 136 14.72 3.89 -0.69
CA VAL A 136 13.52 3.55 0.07
C VAL A 136 13.45 4.41 1.33
N ARG A 137 12.26 4.95 1.63
CA ARG A 137 12.02 5.80 2.81
C ARG A 137 10.80 5.31 3.57
N ILE A 138 10.94 5.28 4.90
CA ILE A 138 9.84 5.05 5.83
C ILE A 138 9.59 6.34 6.61
N HIS A 139 8.42 6.94 6.41
CA HIS A 139 7.91 8.00 7.28
C HIS A 139 7.17 7.36 8.45
N TYR A 140 7.47 7.80 9.67
CA TYR A 140 6.91 7.21 10.88
C TYR A 140 6.52 8.22 11.94
N ASP A 141 5.51 7.87 12.74
CA ASP A 141 5.11 8.65 13.91
C ASP A 141 6.08 8.39 15.08
N HIS A 142 6.92 9.37 15.39
CA HIS A 142 7.89 9.32 16.48
C HIS A 142 7.27 9.12 17.87
N ARG A 143 5.97 9.33 18.05
CA ARG A 143 5.27 9.02 19.30
C ARG A 143 5.06 7.52 19.50
N VAL A 144 5.22 6.73 18.44
CA VAL A 144 4.94 5.29 18.41
C VAL A 144 6.20 4.48 18.14
N MET A 145 7.11 4.97 17.30
CA MET A 145 8.32 4.26 16.89
C MET A 145 9.55 5.15 17.01
N ASP A 146 10.69 4.56 17.37
CA ASP A 146 12.00 5.20 17.33
C ASP A 146 12.74 4.93 16.01
N GLY A 147 13.73 5.76 15.71
CA GLY A 147 14.51 5.67 14.47
C GLY A 147 15.42 4.45 14.38
N ALA A 148 15.86 3.87 15.49
CA ALA A 148 16.70 2.67 15.45
C ALA A 148 15.90 1.45 15.01
N ASN A 149 14.65 1.34 15.45
CA ASN A 149 13.72 0.31 14.99
C ASN A 149 13.42 0.44 13.49
N VAL A 150 13.24 1.65 12.98
CA VAL A 150 13.03 1.89 11.54
C VAL A 150 14.28 1.57 10.73
N ALA A 151 15.47 1.94 11.21
CA ALA A 151 16.73 1.64 10.53
C ALA A 151 16.98 0.12 10.41
N ARG A 152 16.76 -0.64 11.50
CA ARG A 152 16.84 -2.11 11.47
C ARG A 152 15.80 -2.73 10.54
N ALA A 153 14.60 -2.16 10.48
CA ALA A 153 13.56 -2.61 9.56
C ALA A 153 13.97 -2.39 8.10
N LEU A 154 14.57 -1.25 7.76
CA LEU A 154 15.10 -0.97 6.42
C LEU A 154 16.23 -1.94 6.02
N GLU A 155 17.18 -2.20 6.92
CA GLU A 155 18.26 -3.16 6.67
C GLU A 155 17.69 -4.57 6.41
N ARG A 156 16.72 -5.01 7.22
CA ARG A 156 16.05 -6.30 7.01
C ARG A 156 15.26 -6.33 5.71
N PHE A 157 14.59 -5.23 5.38
CA PHE A 157 13.80 -5.09 4.16
C PHE A 157 14.69 -5.24 2.92
N GLU A 158 15.85 -4.57 2.90
CA GLU A 158 16.85 -4.69 1.84
C GLU A 158 17.33 -6.13 1.66
N LYS A 159 17.64 -6.84 2.77
CA LYS A 159 18.04 -8.26 2.72
C LYS A 159 16.95 -9.17 2.16
N ILE A 160 15.68 -8.92 2.50
CA ILE A 160 14.55 -9.71 2.01
C ILE A 160 14.32 -9.46 0.51
N LEU A 161 14.36 -8.18 0.09
CA LEU A 161 14.18 -7.81 -1.31
C LEU A 161 15.27 -8.41 -2.21
N ASN A 162 16.54 -8.28 -1.81
CA ASN A 162 17.68 -8.78 -2.58
C ASN A 162 17.97 -10.28 -2.40
N GLY A 163 17.18 -10.98 -1.58
CA GLY A 163 17.28 -12.42 -1.36
C GLY A 163 16.01 -13.11 -1.81
N THR A 164 15.16 -13.48 -0.84
CA THR A 164 13.97 -14.30 -1.07
C THR A 164 13.03 -13.76 -2.15
N VAL A 165 12.82 -12.44 -2.21
CA VAL A 165 11.92 -11.84 -3.21
C VAL A 165 12.57 -11.83 -4.60
N ALA A 166 13.86 -11.50 -4.70
CA ALA A 166 14.60 -11.55 -5.96
C ALA A 166 14.61 -12.98 -6.54
N ASP A 167 14.85 -13.98 -5.69
CA ASP A 167 14.80 -15.40 -6.08
C ASP A 167 13.42 -15.81 -6.60
N GLU A 168 12.34 -15.39 -5.92
CA GLU A 168 10.96 -15.65 -6.37
C GLU A 168 10.70 -15.04 -7.76
N VAL A 169 11.12 -13.79 -8.00
CA VAL A 169 10.95 -13.11 -9.30
C VAL A 169 11.75 -13.78 -10.41
N LEU A 170 12.97 -14.24 -10.13
CA LEU A 170 13.79 -15.00 -11.09
C LEU A 170 13.10 -16.31 -11.49
N LEU A 171 12.53 -17.04 -10.54
CA LEU A 171 11.78 -18.28 -10.80
C LEU A 171 10.51 -18.04 -11.61
N LEU A 172 9.80 -16.94 -11.38
CA LEU A 172 8.65 -16.54 -12.19
C LEU A 172 9.05 -16.31 -13.66
N THR A 173 10.18 -15.63 -13.89
CA THR A 173 10.68 -15.34 -15.25
C THR A 173 11.05 -16.62 -15.99
N GLN A 174 11.66 -17.59 -15.32
CA GLN A 174 12.00 -18.90 -15.89
C GLN A 174 10.76 -19.74 -16.21
N SER A 175 9.73 -19.65 -15.39
CA SER A 175 8.46 -20.37 -15.58
C SER A 175 7.69 -19.87 -16.81
N VAL A 176 7.76 -18.57 -17.10
CA VAL A 176 7.16 -17.96 -18.30
C VAL A 176 7.95 -18.30 -19.57
N ALA A 177 9.27 -18.51 -19.46
CA ALA A 177 10.15 -18.80 -20.60
C ALA A 177 10.18 -20.28 -21.03
N ALA A 178 9.60 -21.21 -20.28
CA ALA A 178 9.57 -22.62 -20.64
C ALA A 178 8.56 -22.88 -21.79
N PRO A 179 8.99 -23.38 -22.97
CA PRO A 179 8.06 -23.65 -24.06
C PRO A 179 7.11 -24.77 -23.66
N ALA A 180 5.83 -24.62 -23.99
CA ALA A 180 4.81 -25.65 -23.80
C ALA A 180 5.28 -26.95 -24.44
N ARG A 181 5.71 -27.91 -23.62
CA ARG A 181 6.14 -29.23 -24.07
C ARG A 181 4.93 -29.88 -24.71
N GLN A 182 4.90 -29.91 -26.05
CA GLN A 182 3.89 -30.64 -26.82
C GLN A 182 3.85 -32.07 -26.28
N ARG A 183 2.75 -32.41 -25.61
CA ARG A 183 2.39 -33.80 -25.33
C ARG A 183 2.09 -34.43 -26.69
N ASN A 184 3.10 -35.02 -27.30
CA ASN A 184 2.91 -35.92 -28.43
C ASN A 184 2.09 -37.11 -27.92
N ALA A 185 0.81 -37.12 -28.30
CA ALA A 185 -0.04 -38.30 -28.19
C ALA A 185 0.50 -39.35 -29.16
N THR A 186 0.69 -40.56 -28.63
CA THR A 186 0.90 -41.79 -29.39
C THR A 186 -0.45 -42.48 -29.58
#